data_AF-A0A256XJT9-F1
#
_entry.id   AF-A0A256XJT9-F1
#
_cell.length_a   1.000
_cell.length_b   1.000
_cell.length_c   1.000
_cell.angle_alpha   90.00
_cell.angle_beta   90.00
_cell.angle_gamma   90.00
#
_symmetry.space_group_name_H-M   'P 1'
#
loop_
_entity.id
_entity.type
_entity.pdbx_description
1 polymer ?
#
loop_
_entity_poly.entity_id
_entity_poly.type
_entity_poly.pdbx_seq_one_letter_code
_entity_poly.pdbx_strand_id
1 'polypeptide(L)'
;MGKKYILPLLIITVMMLTILMDSSTHAQLNPSFIVSEAHRTITIGNLGTINVTDELTIENNGTIPVSSFKIAIKEKFVEKLCYIGAKNQEDQKLELRYLGLDESNYTFWQILLLKTVE
;
A
#
# COMPACT_ATOMS: atom_id res chain seq x y z
N MET A 1 -50.30 18.43 -27.76
CA MET A 1 -49.05 17.62 -27.79
C MET A 1 -48.35 17.83 -26.46
N GLY A 2 -48.09 16.79 -25.65
CA GLY A 2 -47.40 17.06 -24.37
C GLY A 2 -47.27 15.94 -23.33
N LYS A 3 -47.84 14.74 -23.54
CA LYS A 3 -47.80 13.67 -22.51
C LYS A 3 -46.98 12.43 -22.88
N LYS A 4 -46.49 12.31 -24.13
CA LYS A 4 -45.78 11.10 -24.60
C LYS A 4 -44.32 11.00 -24.13
N TYR A 5 -43.72 12.10 -23.69
CA TYR A 5 -42.30 12.14 -23.30
C TYR A 5 -42.06 12.29 -21.79
N ILE A 6 -43.12 12.49 -20.99
CA ILE A 6 -42.99 12.67 -19.53
C ILE A 6 -42.60 11.36 -18.85
N LEU A 7 -43.19 10.25 -19.28
CA LEU A 7 -42.92 8.92 -18.72
C LEU A 7 -41.47 8.44 -18.99
N PRO A 8 -40.94 8.49 -20.23
CA PRO A 8 -39.55 8.08 -20.47
C PRO A 8 -38.52 9.00 -19.81
N LEU A 9 -38.80 10.31 -19.72
CA LEU A 9 -37.91 11.25 -19.03
C LEU A 9 -37.82 10.95 -17.54
N LEU A 10 -38.93 10.58 -16.90
CA LEU A 10 -38.99 10.22 -15.49
C LEU A 10 -38.28 8.88 -15.19
N ILE A 11 -38.35 7.93 -16.12
CA ILE A 11 -37.62 6.66 -16.01
C ILE A 11 -36.11 6.90 -16.10
N ILE A 12 -35.66 7.76 -17.01
CA ILE A 12 -34.23 8.10 -17.17
C ILE A 12 -33.71 8.83 -15.94
N THR A 13 -34.47 9.78 -15.37
CA THR A 13 -34.04 10.48 -14.16
C THR A 13 -33.98 9.56 -12.94
N VAL A 14 -34.93 8.64 -12.79
CA VAL A 14 -34.89 7.63 -11.71
C VAL A 14 -33.70 6.68 -11.89
N MET A 15 -33.41 6.26 -13.12
CA MET A 15 -32.28 5.38 -13.42
C MET A 15 -30.92 6.07 -13.17
N MET A 16 -30.78 7.36 -13.50
CA MET A 16 -29.58 8.13 -13.17
C MET A 16 -29.44 8.33 -11.65
N LEU A 17 -30.55 8.50 -10.93
CA LEU A 17 -30.54 8.63 -9.47
C LEU A 17 -30.08 7.34 -8.78
N THR A 18 -30.46 6.16 -9.28
CA THR A 18 -30.02 4.87 -8.71
C THR A 18 -28.53 4.60 -8.96
N ILE A 19 -27.99 5.00 -10.12
CA ILE A 19 -26.56 4.82 -10.43
C ILE A 19 -25.67 5.72 -9.55
N LEU A 20 -26.19 6.87 -9.09
CA LEU A 20 -25.50 7.78 -8.16
C LEU A 20 -25.51 7.31 -6.70
N MET A 21 -26.38 6.37 -6.31
CA MET A 21 -26.48 5.89 -4.92
C MET A 21 -25.62 4.64 -4.65
N ASP A 22 -25.17 3.93 -5.70
CA ASP A 22 -24.32 2.73 -5.59
C ASP A 22 -22.81 3.03 -5.53
N SER A 23 -22.39 4.29 -5.60
CA SER A 23 -21.01 4.67 -5.30
C SER A 23 -20.79 4.83 -3.79
N SER A 24 -21.26 3.86 -2.99
CA SER A 24 -20.76 3.69 -1.64
C SER A 24 -19.31 3.22 -1.75
N THR A 25 -18.37 4.15 -1.58
CA THR A 25 -17.01 3.85 -1.13
C THR A 25 -17.13 3.24 0.27
N HIS A 26 -17.48 1.95 0.34
CA HIS A 26 -17.51 1.22 1.58
C HIS A 26 -16.07 1.14 2.10
N ALA A 27 -15.74 2.02 3.05
CA ALA A 27 -14.48 2.00 3.77
C ALA A 27 -14.26 0.58 4.32
N GLN A 28 -13.09 0.01 4.05
CA GLN A 28 -12.80 -1.37 4.40
C GLN A 28 -12.64 -1.47 5.92
N LEU A 29 -13.45 -2.30 6.57
CA LEU A 29 -13.45 -2.46 8.04
C LEU A 29 -12.16 -3.08 8.62
N ASN A 30 -11.27 -3.57 7.76
CA ASN A 30 -9.98 -4.15 8.13
C ASN A 30 -8.84 -3.17 7.79
N PRO A 31 -7.70 -3.19 8.49
CA PRO A 31 -6.55 -2.38 8.11
C PRO A 31 -6.21 -2.65 6.65
N SER A 32 -6.24 -1.60 5.83
CA SER A 32 -6.02 -1.71 4.38
C SER A 32 -4.79 -0.90 4.04
N PHE A 33 -3.65 -1.57 4.15
CA PHE A 33 -2.36 -0.97 3.83
C PHE A 33 -2.18 -0.94 2.31
N ILE A 34 -2.15 0.26 1.75
CA ILE A 34 -1.96 0.46 0.31
C ILE A 34 -0.67 1.25 0.10
N VAL A 35 0.14 0.78 -0.84
CA VAL A 35 1.27 1.55 -1.36
C VAL A 35 0.73 2.40 -2.50
N SER A 36 0.58 3.71 -2.29
CA SER A 36 0.06 4.62 -3.31
C SER A 36 1.14 5.02 -4.31
N GLU A 37 2.38 5.16 -3.85
CA GLU A 37 3.54 5.46 -4.70
C GLU A 37 4.75 4.62 -4.28
N ALA A 38 5.57 4.24 -5.26
CA ALA A 38 6.79 3.49 -5.03
C ALA A 38 7.88 3.90 -6.02
N HIS A 39 9.02 4.32 -5.50
CA HIS A 39 10.23 4.62 -6.27
C HIS A 39 11.36 3.72 -5.79
N ARG A 40 11.96 2.97 -6.72
CA ARG A 40 13.14 2.13 -6.44
C ARG A 40 14.34 2.69 -7.18
N THR A 41 15.39 3.00 -6.43
CA THR A 41 16.70 3.36 -6.97
C THR A 41 17.68 2.22 -6.71
N ILE A 42 18.33 1.72 -7.77
CA ILE A 42 19.37 0.70 -7.67
C ILE A 42 20.68 1.34 -8.11
N THR A 43 21.64 1.41 -7.20
CA THR A 43 23.00 1.89 -7.49
C THR A 43 23.98 0.74 -7.42
N ILE A 44 24.77 0.57 -8.48
CA ILE A 44 25.80 -0.47 -8.55
C ILE A 44 27.16 0.24 -8.47
N GLY A 45 27.91 -0.05 -7.42
CA GLY A 45 29.27 0.46 -7.24
C GLY A 45 30.27 -0.30 -8.10
N ASN A 46 31.43 0.34 -8.35
CA ASN A 46 32.47 -0.21 -9.23
C ASN A 46 33.05 -1.56 -8.78
N LEU A 47 32.88 -1.94 -7.51
CA LEU A 47 33.33 -3.22 -6.97
C LEU A 47 32.20 -4.26 -6.84
N GLY A 48 31.07 -4.03 -7.51
CA GLY A 48 29.93 -4.96 -7.53
C GLY A 48 29.01 -4.87 -6.31
N THR A 49 29.21 -3.88 -5.43
CA THR A 49 28.28 -3.59 -4.33
C THR A 49 26.98 -3.03 -4.88
N ILE A 50 25.84 -3.60 -4.49
CA ILE A 50 24.52 -3.13 -4.92
C ILE A 50 23.85 -2.45 -3.73
N ASN A 51 23.45 -1.20 -3.91
CA ASN A 51 22.57 -0.50 -2.98
C ASN A 51 21.18 -0.38 -3.60
N VAL A 52 20.15 -0.79 -2.85
CA VAL A 52 18.75 -0.67 -3.26
C VAL A 52 18.05 0.24 -2.26
N THR A 53 17.53 1.35 -2.74
CA THR A 53 16.73 2.29 -1.94
C THR A 53 15.32 2.28 -2.46
N ASP A 54 14.37 1.93 -1.59
CA ASP A 54 12.93 2.01 -1.86
C ASP A 54 12.35 3.19 -1.10
N GLU A 55 11.72 4.11 -1.82
CA GLU A 55 10.91 5.20 -1.28
C GLU A 55 9.44 4.85 -1.53
N LEU A 56 8.67 4.69 -0.46
CA LEU A 56 7.27 4.24 -0.50
C LEU A 56 6.37 5.29 0.15
N THR A 57 5.31 5.68 -0.56
CA THR A 57 4.18 6.41 0.02
C THR A 57 3.11 5.39 0.37
N ILE A 58 2.68 5.42 1.63
CA ILE A 58 1.79 4.43 2.22
C ILE A 58 0.53 5.14 2.71
N GLU A 59 -0.61 4.54 2.43
CA GLU A 59 -1.92 5.01 2.86
C GLU A 59 -2.66 3.88 3.60
N ASN A 60 -3.43 4.25 4.62
CA ASN A 60 -4.41 3.36 5.23
C ASN A 60 -5.78 3.65 4.62
N ASN A 61 -6.26 2.72 3.78
CA ASN A 61 -7.60 2.77 3.20
C ASN A 61 -8.62 1.96 4.04
N GLY A 62 -8.24 1.64 5.28
CA GLY A 62 -9.06 0.93 6.23
C GLY A 62 -9.55 1.85 7.34
N THR A 63 -10.48 1.37 8.15
CA THR A 63 -10.97 2.14 9.32
C THR A 63 -10.18 1.86 10.60
N ILE A 64 -9.18 0.98 10.54
CA ILE A 64 -8.35 0.56 11.68
C ILE A 64 -6.95 1.11 11.48
N PRO A 65 -6.41 1.89 12.43
CA PRO A 65 -5.06 2.43 12.32
C PRO A 65 -4.00 1.35 12.20
N VAL A 66 -2.99 1.58 11.34
CA VAL A 66 -1.91 0.62 11.08
C VAL A 66 -0.63 1.05 11.79
N SER A 67 -0.08 0.18 12.63
CA SER A 67 1.16 0.44 13.40
C SER A 67 2.42 -0.22 12.81
N SER A 68 2.27 -1.09 11.81
CA SER A 68 3.38 -1.79 11.18
C SER A 68 2.98 -2.42 9.85
N PHE A 69 3.97 -2.75 9.03
CA PHE A 69 3.77 -3.47 7.78
C PHE A 69 4.92 -4.42 7.49
N LYS A 70 4.70 -5.37 6.57
CA LYS A 70 5.70 -6.38 6.21
C LYS A 70 6.34 -6.06 4.87
N ILE A 71 7.64 -6.32 4.78
CA ILE A 71 8.38 -6.38 3.52
C ILE A 71 8.93 -7.79 3.33
N ALA A 72 9.09 -8.19 2.08
CA ALA A 72 9.60 -9.50 1.71
C ALA A 72 10.78 -9.36 0.75
N ILE A 73 11.87 -10.08 1.01
CA ILE A 73 13.05 -10.13 0.14
C ILE A 73 13.33 -11.58 -0.20
N LYS A 74 13.58 -11.88 -1.48
CA LYS A 74 13.94 -13.25 -1.90
C LYS A 74 15.20 -13.70 -1.17
N GLU A 75 15.18 -14.90 -0.62
CA GLU A 75 16.21 -15.40 0.29
C GLU A 75 17.62 -15.37 -0.30
N LYS A 76 17.76 -15.67 -1.60
CA LYS A 76 19.05 -15.59 -2.32
C LYS A 76 19.76 -14.23 -2.24
N PHE A 77 19.04 -13.15 -1.95
CA PHE A 77 19.64 -11.83 -1.76
C PHE A 77 19.99 -11.56 -0.29
N VAL A 78 19.26 -12.20 0.63
CA VAL A 78 19.42 -12.10 2.07
C VAL A 78 20.73 -12.75 2.51
N GLU A 79 21.09 -13.89 1.90
CA GLU A 79 22.37 -14.57 2.11
C GLU A 79 23.61 -13.68 1.91
N LYS A 80 23.47 -12.61 1.12
CA LYS A 80 24.55 -11.65 0.79
C LYS A 80 24.25 -10.23 1.29
N LEU A 81 23.21 -10.07 2.11
CA LEU A 81 22.76 -8.79 2.58
C LEU A 81 23.67 -8.30 3.71
N CYS A 82 24.41 -7.23 3.46
CA CYS A 82 25.27 -6.62 4.47
C CYS A 82 24.47 -5.74 5.45
N TYR A 83 23.40 -5.11 4.98
CA TYR A 83 22.63 -4.14 5.76
C TYR A 83 21.21 -4.02 5.23
N ILE A 84 20.25 -3.85 6.14
CA ILE A 84 18.87 -3.46 5.87
C ILE A 84 18.43 -2.46 6.93
N GLY A 85 17.67 -1.46 6.51
CA GLY A 85 17.08 -0.48 7.40
C GLY A 85 15.94 0.26 6.71
N ALA A 86 15.15 0.95 7.52
CA ALA A 86 14.09 1.83 7.07
C ALA A 86 14.12 3.11 7.90
N LYS A 87 13.68 4.19 7.28
CA LYS A 87 13.53 5.50 7.91
C LYS A 87 12.27 6.16 7.38
N ASN A 88 11.70 7.08 8.14
CA ASN A 88 10.61 7.92 7.64
C ASN A 88 11.17 9.15 6.89
N GLN A 89 10.27 10.02 6.42
CA GLN A 89 10.63 11.24 5.70
C GLN A 89 11.39 12.27 6.58
N GLU A 90 11.32 12.15 7.91
CA GLU A 90 12.06 12.99 8.87
C GLU A 90 13.45 12.41 9.21
N ASP A 91 13.94 11.45 8.43
CA ASP A 91 15.18 10.69 8.68
C ASP A 91 15.22 9.92 10.01
N GLN A 92 14.07 9.73 10.65
CA GLN A 92 13.97 8.93 11.86
C GLN A 92 14.02 7.44 11.50
N LYS A 93 14.97 6.72 12.11
CA LYS A 93 15.12 5.29 11.91
C LYS A 93 13.90 4.54 12.45
N LEU A 94 13.34 3.66 11.63
CA LEU A 94 12.25 2.77 12.01
C LEU A 94 12.80 1.45 12.54
N GLU A 95 12.07 0.79 13.44
CA GLU A 95 12.43 -0.53 13.94
C GLU A 95 12.09 -1.60 12.89
N LEU A 96 13.01 -2.54 12.67
CA LEU A 96 12.81 -3.71 11.82
C LEU A 96 12.87 -4.96 12.68
N ARG A 97 11.86 -5.82 12.55
CA ARG A 97 11.79 -7.13 13.19
C ARG A 97 11.84 -8.23 12.15
N TYR A 98 12.81 -9.14 12.27
CA TYR A 98 12.89 -10.34 11.44
C TYR A 98 11.72 -11.29 11.77
N LEU A 99 11.03 -11.79 10.75
CA LEU A 99 9.88 -12.69 10.91
C LEU A 99 10.14 -14.12 10.45
N GLY A 100 11.21 -14.38 9.68
CA GLY A 100 11.53 -15.71 9.17
C GLY A 100 11.44 -15.84 7.66
N LEU A 101 11.95 -16.98 7.18
CA LEU A 101 11.83 -17.47 5.81
C LEU A 101 10.51 -18.24 5.65
N ASP A 102 9.80 -18.01 4.54
CA ASP A 102 8.61 -18.77 4.17
C ASP A 102 8.90 -19.92 3.18
N GLU A 103 7.87 -20.73 2.92
CA GLU A 103 7.93 -21.84 1.96
C GLU A 103 8.17 -21.38 0.50
N SER A 104 7.92 -20.10 0.20
CA SER A 104 8.10 -19.50 -1.13
C SER A 104 9.50 -18.89 -1.34
N ASN A 105 10.44 -19.14 -0.41
CA ASN A 105 11.80 -18.60 -0.41
C ASN A 105 11.86 -17.06 -0.32
N TYR A 106 10.94 -16.47 0.42
CA TYR A 106 11.01 -15.07 0.85
C TYR A 106 11.27 -15.00 2.34
N THR A 107 12.21 -14.15 2.72
CA THR A 107 12.36 -13.75 4.11
C THR A 107 11.56 -12.48 4.35
N PHE A 108 10.87 -12.46 5.49
CA PHE A 108 9.99 -11.37 5.88
C PHE A 108 10.60 -10.55 7.01
N TRP A 109 10.42 -9.24 6.90
CA TRP A 109 10.67 -8.28 7.98
C TRP A 109 9.41 -7.47 8.23
N GLN A 110 9.17 -7.13 9.49
CA GLN A 110 8.15 -6.18 9.90
C GLN A 110 8.81 -4.85 10.18
N ILE A 111 8.33 -3.79 9.54
CA ILE A 111 8.72 -2.41 9.84
C ILE A 111 7.68 -1.86 10.81
N LEU A 112 8.13 -1.41 11.99
CA LEU A 112 7.27 -0.78 12.99
C LEU A 112 7.28 0.74 12.79
N LEU A 113 6.08 1.30 12.74
CA LEU A 113 5.88 2.74 12.59
C LEU A 113 5.94 3.42 13.96
N LEU A 114 6.53 4.61 14.01
CA LEU A 114 6.61 5.40 15.25
C LEU A 114 5.24 5.91 15.70
N LYS A 115 4.32 6.08 14.75
CA LYS A 115 2.93 6.47 14.95
C LYS A 115 2.06 5.62 14.03
N THR A 116 0.82 5.38 14.43
CA THR A 116 -0.14 4.70 13.58
C THR A 116 -0.52 5.57 12.39
N VAL A 117 -0.67 4.97 11.21
CA VAL A 117 -1.28 5.60 10.03
C VAL A 117 -2.78 5.42 10.15
N GLU A 118 -3.52 6.52 10.09
CA GLU A 118 -4.98 6.57 10.17
C GLU A 118 -5.63 6.28 8.84
#